data_AF-A0A504YKX5-F1
#
_entry.id   AF-A0A504YKX5-F1
#
_cell.length_a   1.000
_cell.length_b   1.000
_cell.length_c   1.000
_cell.angle_alpha   90.00
_cell.angle_beta   90.00
_cell.angle_gamma   90.00
#
_symmetry.space_group_name_H-M   'P 1'
#
loop_
_entity.id
_entity.type
_entity.pdbx_description
1 polymer ?
#
loop_
_entity_poly.entity_id
_entity_poly.type
_entity_poly.pdbx_seq_one_letter_code
_entity_poly.pdbx_strand_id
1 'polypeptide(L)'
;MTAMLIPESQIWMIVVGFIVAFILAFGIGANDVANSFGTSVGSKVLTLREACILATICELCGAILLGAKVSNTIRKGIVDTDWFMKIDNGASMLMTGQVAALGGT
;
A
#
# COMPACT_ATOMS: atom_id res chain seq x y z
N MET A 1 -11.09 -24.96 -15.35
CA MET A 1 -9.92 -24.19 -15.82
C MET A 1 -10.42 -23.12 -16.78
N THR A 2 -10.89 -22.00 -16.25
CA THR A 2 -11.14 -20.78 -17.04
C THR A 2 -10.32 -19.69 -16.40
N ALA A 3 -9.38 -19.15 -17.18
CA ALA A 3 -8.49 -18.13 -16.71
C ALA A 3 -9.33 -16.90 -16.33
N MET A 4 -9.40 -16.60 -15.04
CA MET A 4 -9.79 -15.27 -14.56
C MET A 4 -8.60 -14.33 -14.87
N LEU A 5 -8.31 -14.15 -16.15
CA LEU A 5 -7.55 -12.99 -16.58
C LEU A 5 -8.52 -11.81 -16.44
N ILE A 6 -8.10 -10.87 -15.61
CA ILE A 6 -8.79 -9.60 -15.38
C ILE A 6 -9.26 -9.09 -16.74
N PRO A 7 -10.56 -8.79 -16.93
CA PRO A 7 -11.04 -8.37 -18.23
C PRO A 7 -10.26 -7.14 -18.68
N GLU A 8 -9.93 -7.02 -19.97
CA GLU A 8 -9.12 -5.90 -20.46
C GLU A 8 -9.75 -4.53 -20.10
N SER A 9 -11.07 -4.48 -19.98
CA SER A 9 -11.83 -3.32 -19.50
C SER A 9 -11.57 -2.93 -18.04
N GLN A 10 -10.87 -3.74 -17.24
CA GLN A 10 -10.55 -3.48 -15.84
C GLN A 10 -9.06 -3.19 -15.58
N ILE A 11 -8.18 -3.34 -16.57
CA ILE A 11 -6.74 -3.10 -16.41
C ILE A 11 -6.47 -1.63 -16.01
N TRP A 12 -7.24 -0.69 -16.56
CA TRP A 12 -7.10 0.73 -16.23
C TRP A 12 -7.26 1.00 -14.72
N MET A 13 -8.14 0.27 -14.02
CA MET A 13 -8.34 0.40 -12.57
C MET A 13 -7.08 0.02 -11.80
N ILE A 14 -6.37 -1.02 -12.26
CA ILE A 14 -5.12 -1.47 -11.63
C ILE A 14 -4.03 -0.44 -11.86
N VAL A 15 -3.92 0.08 -13.07
CA VAL A 15 -2.91 1.10 -13.41
C VAL A 15 -3.13 2.36 -12.58
N VAL A 16 -4.37 2.86 -12.51
CA VAL A 16 -4.72 4.03 -11.69
C VAL A 16 -4.49 3.74 -10.22
N GLY A 17 -4.98 2.61 -9.71
CA GLY A 17 -4.80 2.21 -8.32
C GLY A 17 -3.33 2.09 -7.93
N PHE A 18 -2.48 1.55 -8.81
CA PHE A 18 -1.04 1.45 -8.59
C PHE A 18 -0.38 2.83 -8.51
N ILE A 19 -0.69 3.73 -9.45
CA ILE A 19 -0.12 5.09 -9.46
C ILE A 19 -0.49 5.83 -8.18
N VAL A 20 -1.76 5.78 -7.77
CA VAL A 20 -2.22 6.45 -6.54
C VAL A 20 -1.58 5.82 -5.30
N ALA A 21 -1.57 4.48 -5.20
CA ALA A 21 -0.95 3.78 -4.09
C ALA A 21 0.56 4.07 -3.99
N PHE A 22 1.25 4.21 -5.12
CA PHE A 22 2.67 4.57 -5.16
C PHE A 22 2.93 5.98 -4.60
N ILE A 23 2.09 6.95 -4.98
CA ILE A 23 2.19 8.32 -4.45
C ILE A 23 1.89 8.34 -2.95
N LEU A 24 0.87 7.62 -2.50
CA LEU A 24 0.52 7.49 -1.08
C LEU A 24 1.65 6.83 -0.28
N ALA A 25 2.27 5.77 -0.82
CA ALA A 25 3.39 5.10 -0.19
C ALA A 25 4.58 6.04 0.01
N PHE A 26 4.86 6.93 -0.94
CA PHE A 26 5.90 7.96 -0.79
C PHE A 26 5.58 8.92 0.36
N GLY A 27 4.33 9.38 0.45
CA GLY A 27 3.88 10.28 1.52
C GLY A 27 3.95 9.64 2.92
N ILE A 28 3.50 8.39 3.04
CA ILE A 28 3.55 7.63 4.30
C ILE A 28 5.01 7.38 4.69
N GLY A 29 5.84 6.90 3.77
CA GLY A 29 7.26 6.65 4.04
C GLY A 29 8.03 7.90 4.46
N ALA A 30 7.77 9.05 3.83
CA ALA A 30 8.39 10.32 4.25
C ALA A 30 7.96 10.75 5.66
N ASN A 31 6.70 10.52 6.02
CA ASN A 31 6.18 10.80 7.37
C ASN A 31 6.84 9.88 8.41
N ASP A 32 6.93 8.59 8.11
CA ASP A 32 7.50 7.58 9.01
C ASP A 32 8.98 7.84 9.30
N VAL A 33 9.76 8.20 8.29
CA VAL A 33 11.18 8.56 8.46
C VAL A 33 11.33 9.82 9.31
N ALA A 34 10.50 10.83 9.11
CA ALA A 34 10.54 12.06 9.91
C ALA A 34 10.20 11.78 11.39
N ASN A 35 9.21 10.94 11.65
CA ASN A 35 8.81 10.56 13.01
C ASN A 35 9.87 9.70 13.71
N SER A 36 10.51 8.78 12.98
CA SER A 36 11.49 7.84 13.55
C SER A 36 12.88 8.44 13.73
N PHE A 37 13.33 9.29 12.81
CA PHE A 37 14.69 9.85 12.82
C PHE A 37 14.76 11.34 13.20
N GLY A 38 13.62 12.02 13.39
CA GLY A 38 13.58 13.45 13.68
C GLY A 38 14.33 13.87 14.94
N THR A 39 14.25 13.09 16.02
CA THR A 39 14.97 13.36 17.28
C THR A 39 16.47 13.06 17.16
N SER A 40 16.85 11.98 16.47
CA SER A 40 18.25 11.60 16.24
C SER A 40 18.98 12.61 15.34
N VAL A 41 18.30 13.13 14.32
CA VAL A 41 18.83 14.20 13.47
C VAL A 41 18.83 15.54 14.21
N GLY A 42 17.76 15.86 14.95
CA GLY A 42 17.64 17.11 15.72
C GLY A 42 18.65 17.23 16.88
N SER A 43 19.05 16.10 17.47
CA SER A 43 20.09 16.02 18.53
C SER A 43 21.52 15.96 17.99
N LYS A 44 21.71 15.99 16.67
CA LYS A 44 23.02 15.85 15.98
C LYS A 44 23.72 14.51 16.23
N VAL A 45 22.98 13.48 16.64
CA VAL A 45 23.50 12.11 16.75
C VAL A 45 23.68 11.50 15.37
N LEU A 46 22.79 11.82 14.43
CA LEU A 46 22.87 11.41 13.03
C LEU A 46 22.75 12.62 12.11
N THR A 47 23.44 12.59 10.97
CA THR A 47 23.22 13.56 9.89
C THR A 47 22.02 13.15 9.03
N LEU A 48 21.45 14.11 8.29
CA LEU A 48 20.32 13.85 7.39
C LEU A 48 20.63 12.77 6.34
N ARG A 49 21.88 12.72 5.86
CA ARG A 49 22.32 11.72 4.86
C ARG A 49 22.39 10.32 5.45
N GLU A 50 22.95 10.18 6.66
CA GLU A 50 23.04 8.89 7.35
C GLU A 50 21.66 8.35 7.70
N ALA A 51 20.78 9.22 8.21
CA ALA A 51 19.38 8.86 8.50
C ALA A 51 18.66 8.36 7.24
N CYS A 52 18.85 9.00 6.08
CA CYS A 52 18.22 8.59 4.83
C CYS A 52 18.70 7.20 4.35
N ILE A 53 20.01 6.93 4.45
CA ILE A 53 20.59 5.63 4.06
C ILE A 53 20.06 4.52 4.99
N LEU A 54 20.11 4.75 6.30
CA LEU A 54 19.64 3.80 7.29
C LEU A 54 18.14 3.53 7.14
N ALA A 55 17.34 4.59 7.01
CA ALA A 55 15.91 4.51 6.76
C ALA A 55 15.61 3.67 5.50
N THR A 56 16.30 3.93 4.39
CA THR A 56 16.06 3.19 3.14
C THR A 56 16.28 1.69 3.32
N ILE A 57 17.36 1.30 4.00
CA ILE A 57 17.66 -0.12 4.25
C ILE A 57 16.60 -0.72 5.19
N CYS A 58 16.33 -0.08 6.32
CA CYS A 58 15.41 -0.61 7.33
C CYS A 58 13.96 -0.69 6.80
N GLU A 59 13.46 0.36 6.15
CA GLU A 59 12.10 0.42 5.59
C GLU A 59 11.91 -0.58 4.45
N LEU A 60 12.90 -0.70 3.55
CA LEU A 60 12.83 -1.68 2.45
C LEU A 60 12.88 -3.11 2.99
N CYS A 61 13.76 -3.39 3.96
CA CYS A 61 13.83 -4.69 4.61
C CYS A 61 12.52 -5.02 5.34
N GLY A 62 11.94 -4.07 6.08
CA GLY A 62 10.66 -4.25 6.76
C GLY A 62 9.52 -4.54 5.79
N ALA A 63 9.45 -3.78 4.68
CA ALA A 63 8.45 -3.97 3.64
C ALA A 63 8.54 -5.37 3.00
N ILE A 64 9.74 -5.87 2.72
CA ILE A 64 9.95 -7.20 2.12
C ILE A 64 9.68 -8.33 3.13
N LEU A 65 10.20 -8.22 4.35
CA LEU A 65 10.18 -9.31 5.33
C LEU A 65 8.84 -9.43 6.07
N LEU A 66 8.21 -8.30 6.39
CA LEU A 66 7.01 -8.24 7.25
C LEU A 66 5.77 -7.75 6.51
N GLY A 67 5.94 -7.05 5.38
CA GLY A 67 4.86 -6.38 4.67
C GLY A 67 3.72 -7.31 4.24
N ALA A 68 4.02 -8.53 3.77
CA ALA A 68 2.99 -9.48 3.33
C ALA A 68 2.06 -9.91 4.48
N LYS A 69 2.61 -10.13 5.69
CA LYS A 69 1.83 -10.55 6.85
C LYS A 69 0.95 -9.40 7.36
N VAL A 70 1.50 -8.20 7.47
CA VAL A 70 0.77 -7.00 7.91
C VAL A 70 -0.34 -6.64 6.92
N SER A 71 -0.03 -6.59 5.62
CA SER A 71 -0.99 -6.27 4.55
C SER A 71 -2.18 -7.25 4.55
N ASN A 72 -1.93 -8.55 4.76
CA ASN A 72 -2.99 -9.55 4.85
C ASN A 72 -3.93 -9.32 6.05
N THR A 73 -3.38 -8.95 7.20
CA THR A 73 -4.18 -8.65 8.40
C THR A 73 -5.01 -7.39 8.20
N ILE A 74 -4.43 -6.33 7.64
CA ILE A 74 -5.17 -5.08 7.35
C ILE A 74 -6.29 -5.35 6.34
N ARG A 75 -5.98 -6.04 5.22
CA ARG A 75 -6.98 -6.33 4.18
C ARG A 75 -8.20 -7.06 4.74
N LYS A 76 -7.97 -8.11 5.54
CA LYS A 76 -9.06 -8.90 6.14
C LYS A 76 -9.84 -8.16 7.21
N GLY A 77 -9.21 -7.21 7.90
CA GLY A 77 -9.88 -6.37 8.90
C GLY A 77 -10.81 -5.31 8.31
N ILE A 78 -10.61 -4.94 7.03
CA ILE A 78 -11.38 -3.88 6.36
C ILE A 78 -12.40 -4.46 5.37
N VAL A 79 -12.02 -5.46 4.57
CA VAL A 79 -12.86 -6.03 3.51
C VAL A 79 -12.91 -7.55 3.60
N ASP A 80 -14.11 -8.09 3.78
CA ASP A 80 -14.39 -9.52 3.68
C ASP A 80 -14.78 -9.89 2.24
N THR A 81 -13.91 -10.64 1.57
CA THR A 81 -14.07 -11.04 0.16
C THR A 81 -15.16 -12.10 -0.04
N ASP A 82 -15.55 -12.83 1.00
CA ASP A 82 -16.48 -13.95 0.89
C ASP A 82 -17.91 -13.49 0.57
N TRP A 83 -18.25 -12.25 0.95
CA TRP A 83 -19.53 -11.63 0.60
C TRP A 83 -19.63 -11.35 -0.90
N PHE A 84 -18.55 -10.86 -1.49
CA PHE A 84 -18.53 -10.44 -2.90
C PHE A 84 -18.35 -11.61 -3.86
N MET A 85 -17.86 -12.76 -3.40
CA MET A 85 -17.83 -13.99 -4.22
C MET A 85 -19.23 -14.57 -4.47
N LYS A 86 -20.24 -14.19 -3.68
CA LYS A 86 -21.62 -14.69 -3.79
C LYS A 86 -22.51 -13.82 -4.70
N ILE A 87 -22.01 -12.69 -5.17
CA ILE A 87 -22.76 -11.69 -5.93
C ILE A 87 -22.32 -11.75 -7.40
N ASP A 88 -23.27 -11.68 -8.33
CA ASP A 88 -22.96 -11.53 -9.76
C ASP A 88 -22.13 -10.26 -10.01
N ASN A 89 -21.02 -10.39 -10.74
CA ASN A 89 -20.01 -9.33 -10.94
C ASN A 89 -19.33 -8.80 -9.66
N GLY A 90 -19.38 -9.52 -8.54
CA GLY A 90 -18.85 -9.05 -7.27
C GLY A 90 -17.34 -8.76 -7.27
N ALA A 91 -16.54 -9.47 -8.06
CA ALA A 91 -15.12 -9.18 -8.23
C ALA A 91 -14.88 -7.81 -8.91
N SER A 92 -15.65 -7.48 -9.94
CA SER A 92 -15.57 -6.17 -10.60
C SER A 92 -16.08 -5.06 -9.68
N MET A 93 -17.14 -5.33 -8.91
CA MET A 93 -17.67 -4.38 -7.92
C MET A 93 -16.66 -4.09 -6.81
N LEU A 94 -15.95 -5.11 -6.31
CA LEU A 94 -14.85 -4.95 -5.36
C LEU A 94 -13.73 -4.06 -5.90
N MET A 95 -13.26 -4.34 -7.12
CA MET A 95 -12.18 -3.57 -7.74
C MET A 95 -12.57 -2.09 -7.92
N THR A 96 -13.78 -1.83 -8.42
CA THR A 96 -14.30 -0.46 -8.57
C THR A 96 -14.43 0.24 -7.22
N GLY A 97 -14.93 -0.47 -6.18
CA GLY A 97 -15.02 0.07 -4.82
C GLY A 97 -13.66 0.42 -4.21
N GLN A 98 -12.65 -0.42 -4.42
CA GLN A 98 -11.28 -0.17 -3.97
C GLN A 98 -10.65 1.04 -4.66
N VAL A 99 -10.86 1.19 -5.98
CA VAL A 99 -10.38 2.39 -6.71
C VAL A 99 -11.13 3.64 -6.29
N ALA A 100 -12.45 3.57 -6.07
CA ALA A 100 -13.24 4.69 -5.59
C ALA A 100 -12.80 5.15 -4.19
N ALA A 101 -12.48 4.21 -3.29
CA ALA A 101 -11.99 4.51 -1.95
C ALA A 101 -10.64 5.25 -1.95
N LEU A 102 -9.83 5.14 -3.00
CA LEU A 102 -8.60 5.92 -3.15
C LEU A 102 -8.86 7.40 -3.49
N GLY A 103 -10.02 7.72 -4.06
CA GLY A 103 -10.41 9.08 -4.44
C GLY A 103 -11.36 9.76 -3.45
N GLY A 104 -11.95 9.02 -2.52
CA GLY A 104 -12.85 9.55 -1.49
C GLY A 104 -12.08 9.95 -0.24
N THR A 105 -12.10 11.26 0.08
CA THR A 105 -11.85 11.77 1.44
C THR A 105 -13.08 11.62 2.30
#